data_AF-A0A1H4XNK0-F1
#
_entry.id   AF-A0A1H4XNK0-F1
#
_cell.length_a   1.000
_cell.length_b   1.000
_cell.length_c   1.000
_cell.angle_alpha   90.00
_cell.angle_beta   90.00
_cell.angle_gamma   90.00
#
_symmetry.space_group_name_H-M   'P 1'
#
loop_
_entity.id
_entity.type
_entity.pdbx_description
1 polymer ?
#
loop_
_entity_poly.entity_id
_entity_poly.type
_entity_poly.pdbx_seq_one_letter_code
_entity_poly.pdbx_strand_id
1 'polypeptide(L)'
;MAIAAPYRSLRGISAVVALLAIGAVGCSDVSDAVDSATDGAKKVARQRSVYSLDVGDCYNPNSKGEGTAYTVEIVPCAEAHEGQVAGEFSITEEKAYPGDEAISAIADKRCPVEAGKFAPDTWALPKGVAIFYYTPTKESWATGDRAVSCTYTKESGTYTGELNPDVKSLKPEQTTYLTGSNGVYDALWATQPEKDTVEDDLPGYKAQAKAVADALDTHLKGLKGIDGAEVGKLRDQLTKTAASWRKAANAGDADAFYIAYDSAFTGIDPGKTVAARKELGLATTVPADDAEVWAG
;
A
#
# COMPACT_ATOMS: atom_id res chain seq x y z
N MET A 1 41.82 -6.85 34.31
CA MET A 1 42.11 -8.28 34.59
C MET A 1 41.47 -9.09 33.49
N ALA A 2 42.31 -9.66 32.64
CA ALA A 2 41.91 -10.49 31.52
C ALA A 2 41.53 -11.89 32.00
N ILE A 3 40.45 -12.44 31.46
CA ILE A 3 40.30 -13.90 31.31
C ILE A 3 39.82 -14.14 29.89
N ALA A 4 40.78 -14.47 29.03
CA ALA A 4 40.56 -15.02 27.71
C ALA A 4 40.64 -16.55 27.80
N ALA A 5 39.75 -17.25 27.09
CA ALA A 5 39.98 -18.52 26.37
C ALA A 5 38.63 -19.18 25.98
N PRO A 6 38.57 -20.06 24.97
CA PRO A 6 39.49 -20.25 23.84
C PRO A 6 38.77 -20.34 22.46
N TYR A 7 39.51 -19.97 21.42
CA TYR A 7 39.23 -20.35 20.04
C TYR A 7 39.21 -21.88 19.92
N ARG A 8 38.08 -22.47 19.50
CA ARG A 8 38.03 -23.87 19.05
C ARG A 8 38.22 -23.93 17.54
N SER A 9 39.26 -24.65 17.16
CA SER A 9 39.69 -24.91 15.79
C SER A 9 38.62 -25.61 14.95
N LEU A 10 38.50 -25.15 13.69
CA LEU A 10 37.96 -25.90 12.56
C LEU A 10 38.68 -27.24 12.40
N ARG A 11 38.10 -28.32 12.92
CA ARG A 11 38.42 -29.71 12.53
C ARG A 11 37.16 -30.56 12.59
N GLY A 12 36.72 -31.02 11.41
CA GLY A 12 35.91 -32.24 11.27
C GLY A 12 34.40 -32.05 11.19
N ILE A 13 33.89 -31.44 10.12
CA ILE A 13 32.54 -31.80 9.63
C ILE A 13 32.76 -33.09 8.83
N SER A 14 32.56 -34.23 9.48
CA SER A 14 32.33 -35.49 8.76
C SER A 14 31.05 -35.31 7.96
N ALA A 15 31.17 -35.15 6.64
CA ALA A 15 30.06 -35.29 5.72
C ALA A 15 29.58 -36.75 5.80
N VAL A 16 28.52 -36.99 6.56
CA VAL A 16 27.78 -38.24 6.49
C VAL A 16 26.95 -38.18 5.22
N VAL A 17 27.54 -38.64 4.11
CA VAL A 17 26.77 -38.98 2.91
C VAL A 17 26.10 -40.31 3.19
N ALA A 18 24.85 -40.26 3.64
CA ALA A 18 24.01 -41.44 3.74
C ALA A 18 23.62 -41.90 2.33
N LEU A 19 24.38 -42.85 1.77
CA LEU A 19 23.95 -43.62 0.60
C LEU A 19 22.79 -44.53 1.03
N LEU A 20 21.56 -44.07 0.82
CA LEU A 20 20.37 -44.90 1.01
C LEU A 20 20.31 -45.94 -0.11
N ALA A 21 20.57 -47.20 0.24
CA ALA A 21 20.25 -48.35 -0.59
C ALA A 21 18.73 -48.53 -0.62
N ILE A 22 18.11 -48.27 -1.77
CA ILE A 22 16.66 -48.40 -1.97
C ILE A 22 16.31 -49.89 -2.07
N GLY A 23 15.78 -50.44 -0.99
CA GLY A 23 14.97 -51.66 -1.03
C GLY A 23 13.54 -51.28 -1.43
N ALA A 24 12.98 -51.98 -2.41
CA ALA A 24 11.66 -51.71 -2.96
C ALA A 24 10.53 -51.86 -1.92
N VAL A 25 10.14 -50.74 -1.31
CA VAL A 25 8.91 -50.56 -0.53
C VAL A 25 8.35 -49.18 -0.92
N GLY A 26 7.14 -49.14 -1.46
CA GLY A 26 6.32 -47.94 -1.69
C GLY A 26 6.99 -46.75 -2.38
N CYS A 27 7.00 -46.71 -3.72
CA CYS A 27 7.56 -45.58 -4.48
C CYS A 27 6.87 -44.22 -4.26
N SER A 28 5.71 -44.16 -3.61
CA SER A 28 5.02 -42.89 -3.29
C SER A 28 5.71 -42.12 -2.17
N ASP A 29 6.16 -42.82 -1.13
CA ASP A 29 6.62 -42.15 0.09
C ASP A 29 8.04 -41.57 -0.10
N VAL A 30 8.81 -42.14 -1.02
CA VAL A 30 10.15 -41.66 -1.39
C VAL A 30 10.07 -40.46 -2.34
N SER A 31 9.10 -40.43 -3.26
CA SER A 31 8.89 -39.25 -4.13
C SER A 31 8.43 -38.05 -3.31
N ASP A 32 7.47 -38.25 -2.40
CA ASP A 32 6.94 -37.16 -1.56
C ASP A 32 8.04 -36.58 -0.63
N ALA A 33 8.93 -37.44 -0.13
CA ALA A 33 10.07 -37.01 0.68
C ALA A 33 11.12 -36.22 -0.13
N VAL A 34 11.38 -36.61 -1.38
CA VAL A 34 12.29 -35.90 -2.29
C VAL A 34 11.70 -34.56 -2.72
N ASP A 35 10.40 -34.51 -3.01
CA ASP A 35 9.70 -33.28 -3.39
C ASP A 35 9.68 -32.30 -2.21
N SER A 36 9.37 -32.78 -1.01
CA SER A 36 9.42 -31.96 0.21
C SER A 36 10.82 -31.42 0.51
N ALA A 37 11.86 -32.24 0.32
CA ALA A 37 13.25 -31.78 0.50
C ALA A 37 13.66 -30.74 -0.55
N THR A 38 13.19 -30.91 -1.80
CA THR A 38 13.43 -29.97 -2.90
C THR A 38 12.72 -28.64 -2.67
N ASP A 39 11.47 -28.68 -2.24
CA ASP A 39 10.68 -27.50 -1.88
C ASP A 39 11.31 -26.76 -0.68
N GLY A 40 11.79 -27.51 0.32
CA GLY A 40 12.53 -26.94 1.44
C GLY A 40 13.80 -26.21 1.00
N ALA A 41 14.60 -26.81 0.11
CA ALA A 41 15.79 -26.19 -0.43
C ALA A 41 15.47 -24.94 -1.27
N LYS A 42 14.41 -25.00 -2.09
CA LYS A 42 13.91 -23.88 -2.91
C LYS A 42 13.47 -22.71 -2.03
N LYS A 43 12.73 -22.98 -0.94
CA LYS A 43 12.30 -21.97 0.03
C LYS A 43 13.48 -21.28 0.70
N VAL A 44 14.50 -22.04 1.12
CA VAL A 44 15.72 -21.49 1.74
C VAL A 44 16.49 -20.60 0.74
N ALA A 45 16.61 -21.03 -0.52
CA ALA A 45 17.30 -20.25 -1.56
C ALA A 45 16.58 -18.94 -1.91
N ARG A 46 15.26 -18.87 -1.70
CA ARG A 46 14.39 -17.72 -1.94
C ARG A 46 14.32 -16.73 -0.77
N GLN A 47 14.96 -17.04 0.36
CA GLN A 47 14.95 -16.15 1.52
C GLN A 47 15.72 -14.87 1.22
N ARG A 48 15.08 -13.73 1.44
CA ARG A 48 15.68 -12.40 1.35
C ARG A 48 15.39 -11.62 2.61
N SER A 49 16.26 -10.66 2.89
CA SER A 49 16.01 -9.66 3.91
C SER A 49 14.88 -8.75 3.43
N VAL A 50 14.02 -8.30 4.34
CA VAL A 50 13.02 -7.26 4.01
C VAL A 50 13.66 -5.93 3.58
N TYR A 51 14.93 -5.71 3.96
CA TYR A 51 15.71 -4.53 3.58
C TYR A 51 16.39 -4.63 2.21
N SER A 52 16.22 -5.75 1.50
CA SER A 52 16.81 -6.00 0.18
C SER A 52 15.74 -6.36 -0.84
N LEU A 53 14.51 -5.88 -0.61
CA LEU A 53 13.41 -6.04 -1.53
C LEU A 53 13.57 -5.06 -2.69
N ASP A 54 13.13 -5.46 -3.88
CA ASP A 54 13.07 -4.56 -5.03
C ASP A 54 11.60 -4.28 -5.38
N VAL A 55 11.32 -3.09 -5.92
CA VAL A 55 9.97 -2.74 -6.40
C VAL A 55 9.49 -3.77 -7.42
N GLY A 56 8.32 -4.34 -7.17
CA GLY A 56 7.70 -5.40 -7.97
C GLY A 56 7.92 -6.81 -7.44
N ASP A 57 8.81 -7.03 -6.47
CA ASP A 57 9.02 -8.34 -5.87
C ASP A 57 7.76 -8.85 -5.19
N CYS A 58 7.36 -10.08 -5.54
CA CYS A 58 6.27 -10.80 -4.89
C CYS A 58 6.83 -11.72 -3.79
N TYR A 59 6.20 -11.72 -2.63
CA TYR A 59 6.76 -12.38 -1.45
C TYR A 59 5.72 -12.98 -0.51
N ASN A 60 6.20 -13.90 0.32
CA ASN A 60 5.50 -14.47 1.46
C ASN A 60 6.27 -14.15 2.75
N PRO A 61 5.66 -13.46 3.73
CA PRO A 61 6.32 -13.17 4.98
C PRO A 61 6.52 -14.44 5.82
N ASN A 62 7.69 -14.56 6.47
CA ASN A 62 8.00 -15.73 7.31
C ASN A 62 7.29 -15.72 8.66
N SER A 63 6.82 -14.55 9.10
CA SER A 63 5.99 -14.36 10.29
C SER A 63 4.82 -13.43 9.97
N LYS A 64 3.67 -13.67 10.61
CA LYS A 64 2.50 -12.79 10.53
C LYS A 64 2.74 -11.57 11.43
N GLY A 65 2.61 -10.36 10.90
CA GLY A 65 2.64 -9.09 11.66
C GLY A 65 3.59 -8.04 11.10
N GLU A 66 3.10 -6.79 11.01
CA GLU A 66 3.85 -5.60 10.60
C GLU A 66 5.19 -5.46 11.32
N GLY A 67 6.27 -5.17 10.57
CA GLY A 67 7.60 -4.90 11.13
C GLY A 67 8.28 -6.07 11.88
N THR A 68 7.63 -7.24 12.01
CA THR A 68 8.18 -8.37 12.78
C THR A 68 9.02 -9.34 11.94
N ALA A 69 8.82 -9.34 10.62
CA ALA A 69 9.53 -10.22 9.70
C ALA A 69 10.84 -9.55 9.23
N TYR A 70 11.99 -10.09 9.65
CA TYR A 70 13.30 -9.67 9.14
C TYR A 70 13.65 -10.30 7.79
N THR A 71 12.91 -11.34 7.41
CA THR A 71 13.10 -12.11 6.17
C THR A 71 11.78 -12.52 5.58
N VAL A 72 11.74 -12.61 4.26
CA VAL A 72 10.60 -13.06 3.47
C VAL A 72 11.07 -14.08 2.43
N GLU A 73 10.15 -14.92 1.96
CA GLU A 73 10.36 -15.75 0.78
C GLU A 73 9.96 -14.98 -0.48
N ILE A 74 10.91 -14.67 -1.36
CA ILE A 74 10.60 -14.11 -2.69
C ILE A 74 10.13 -15.22 -3.62
N VAL A 75 8.99 -15.02 -4.27
CA VAL A 75 8.39 -15.97 -5.21
C VAL A 75 8.03 -15.29 -6.52
N PRO A 76 7.99 -16.02 -7.65
CA PRO A 76 7.41 -15.49 -8.89
C PRO A 76 5.97 -15.04 -8.65
N CYS A 77 5.57 -13.88 -9.17
CA CYS A 77 4.21 -13.36 -8.99
C CYS A 77 3.11 -14.29 -9.57
N ALA A 78 3.45 -15.18 -10.50
CA ALA A 78 2.53 -16.20 -10.98
C ALA A 78 2.26 -17.33 -9.95
N GLU A 79 3.12 -17.48 -8.94
CA GLU A 79 2.89 -18.34 -7.78
C GLU A 79 2.04 -17.59 -6.74
N ALA A 80 1.38 -18.34 -5.85
CA ALA A 80 0.57 -17.75 -4.78
C ALA A 80 1.45 -16.99 -3.77
N HIS A 81 1.11 -15.72 -3.50
CA HIS A 81 1.86 -14.86 -2.59
C HIS A 81 0.96 -13.96 -1.74
N GLU A 82 1.51 -13.44 -0.64
CA GLU A 82 0.79 -12.56 0.29
C GLU A 82 1.00 -11.08 -0.02
N GLY A 83 2.17 -10.69 -0.56
CA GLY A 83 2.47 -9.28 -0.81
C GLY A 83 3.33 -9.02 -2.04
N GLN A 84 3.27 -7.78 -2.53
CA GLN A 84 4.11 -7.26 -3.59
C GLN A 84 4.66 -5.88 -3.20
N VAL A 85 5.95 -5.66 -3.44
CA VAL A 85 6.60 -4.37 -3.14
C VAL A 85 6.14 -3.34 -4.16
N ALA A 86 5.50 -2.28 -3.67
CA ALA A 86 4.91 -1.24 -4.50
C ALA A 86 5.86 -0.05 -4.70
N GLY A 87 6.75 0.20 -3.74
CA GLY A 87 7.69 1.31 -3.86
C GLY A 87 8.68 1.34 -2.71
N GLU A 88 9.73 2.14 -2.86
CA GLU A 88 10.77 2.26 -1.86
C GLU A 88 11.28 3.70 -1.76
N PHE A 89 11.72 4.09 -0.57
CA PHE A 89 12.42 5.34 -0.36
C PHE A 89 13.42 5.23 0.78
N SER A 90 14.33 6.20 0.90
CA SER A 90 15.28 6.29 2.02
C SER A 90 15.01 7.52 2.88
N ILE A 91 15.06 7.35 4.20
CA ILE A 91 14.98 8.45 5.17
C ILE A 91 16.38 9.07 5.29
N THR A 92 16.59 10.21 4.63
CA THR A 92 17.92 10.86 4.52
C THR A 92 18.01 12.17 5.32
N GLU A 93 16.85 12.68 5.73
CA GLU A 93 16.66 13.86 6.56
C GLU A 93 17.19 13.66 8.00
N GLU A 94 17.19 12.41 8.49
CA GLU A 94 17.60 12.07 9.85
C GLU A 94 19.02 11.45 9.90
N LYS A 95 19.90 12.03 10.72
CA LYS A 95 21.27 11.51 10.90
C LYS A 95 21.32 10.40 11.95
N ALA A 96 20.63 10.60 13.08
CA ALA A 96 20.47 9.62 14.14
C ALA A 96 19.16 8.86 13.96
N TYR A 97 19.02 7.71 14.63
CA TYR A 97 17.76 6.96 14.61
C TYR A 97 16.66 7.78 15.29
N PRO A 98 15.59 8.18 14.58
CA PRO A 98 14.57 9.08 15.14
C PRO A 98 13.57 8.34 16.05
N GLY A 99 13.59 6.99 16.05
CA GLY A 99 12.64 6.16 16.76
C GLY A 99 11.59 5.53 15.83
N ASP A 100 11.05 4.39 16.24
CA ASP A 100 10.11 3.59 15.44
C ASP A 100 8.87 4.39 15.06
N GLU A 101 8.29 5.12 16.03
CA GLU A 101 7.08 5.93 15.84
C GLU A 101 7.27 7.04 14.80
N ALA A 102 8.42 7.73 14.85
CA ALA A 102 8.74 8.78 13.88
C ALA A 102 8.94 8.21 12.47
N ILE A 103 9.53 7.01 12.36
CA ILE A 103 9.70 6.31 11.09
C ILE A 103 8.35 5.86 10.53
N SER A 104 7.49 5.27 11.36
CA SER A 104 6.13 4.88 10.96
C SER A 104 5.35 6.09 10.46
N ALA A 105 5.38 7.23 11.16
CA ALA A 105 4.72 8.45 10.69
C ALA A 105 5.24 8.94 9.32
N ILE A 106 6.54 8.76 9.03
CA ILE A 106 7.11 9.04 7.71
C ILE A 106 6.58 8.03 6.67
N ALA A 107 6.52 6.75 7.01
CA ALA A 107 6.03 5.68 6.15
C ALA A 107 4.53 5.83 5.85
N ASP A 108 3.69 6.07 6.84
CA ASP A 108 2.25 6.34 6.72
C ASP A 108 1.96 7.48 5.75
N LYS A 109 2.85 8.48 5.69
CA LYS A 109 2.72 9.60 4.76
C LYS A 109 3.22 9.29 3.35
N ARG A 110 4.31 8.54 3.21
CA ARG A 110 5.00 8.35 1.91
C ARG A 110 4.57 7.08 1.18
N CYS A 111 4.27 6.01 1.89
CA CYS A 111 3.91 4.74 1.28
C CYS A 111 2.61 4.77 0.48
N PRO A 112 1.54 5.47 0.91
CA PRO A 112 0.36 5.64 0.06
C PRO A 112 0.67 6.30 -1.29
N VAL A 113 1.59 7.28 -1.30
CA VAL A 113 2.01 7.97 -2.52
C VAL A 113 2.79 7.05 -3.45
N GLU A 114 3.74 6.27 -2.93
CA GLU A 114 4.49 5.32 -3.74
C GLU A 114 3.61 4.16 -4.24
N ALA A 115 2.73 3.65 -3.38
CA ALA A 115 1.79 2.59 -3.72
C ALA A 115 0.80 3.04 -4.81
N GLY A 116 0.30 4.28 -4.75
CA GLY A 116 -0.57 4.84 -5.77
C GLY A 116 0.11 5.05 -7.13
N LYS A 117 1.43 5.24 -7.19
CA LYS A 117 2.18 5.23 -8.47
C LYS A 117 2.27 3.82 -9.05
N PHE A 118 2.41 2.82 -8.18
CA PHE A 118 2.54 1.42 -8.57
C PHE A 118 1.24 0.82 -9.07
N ALA A 119 0.12 1.08 -8.37
CA ALA A 119 -1.22 0.64 -8.75
C ALA A 119 -2.20 1.83 -8.69
N PRO A 120 -2.25 2.67 -9.74
CA PRO A 120 -3.10 3.87 -9.78
C PRO A 120 -4.60 3.58 -9.71
N ASP A 121 -5.05 2.40 -10.17
CA ASP A 121 -6.43 1.96 -9.98
C ASP A 121 -6.54 1.04 -8.76
N THR A 122 -6.68 1.64 -7.59
CA THR A 122 -6.76 0.91 -6.31
C THR A 122 -8.00 0.02 -6.21
N TRP A 123 -9.06 0.29 -7.00
CA TRP A 123 -10.27 -0.54 -7.04
C TRP A 123 -10.08 -1.85 -7.80
N ALA A 124 -9.00 -1.94 -8.59
CA ALA A 124 -8.62 -3.17 -9.28
C ALA A 124 -7.83 -4.14 -8.37
N LEU A 125 -7.42 -3.69 -7.17
CA LEU A 125 -6.68 -4.53 -6.24
C LEU A 125 -7.54 -5.71 -5.75
N PRO A 126 -6.93 -6.89 -5.56
CA PRO A 126 -7.63 -8.03 -4.97
C PRO A 126 -8.19 -7.69 -3.59
N LYS A 127 -9.36 -8.23 -3.27
CA LYS A 127 -10.00 -8.03 -1.97
C LYS A 127 -9.06 -8.39 -0.81
N GLY A 128 -8.96 -7.48 0.18
CA GLY A 128 -8.18 -7.66 1.40
C GLY A 128 -6.69 -7.36 1.24
N VAL A 129 -6.27 -6.83 0.09
CA VAL A 129 -4.93 -6.28 -0.12
C VAL A 129 -4.94 -4.81 0.33
N ALA A 130 -4.06 -4.47 1.26
CA ALA A 130 -3.88 -3.12 1.79
C ALA A 130 -2.42 -2.72 1.78
N ILE A 131 -2.13 -1.44 2.07
CA ILE A 131 -0.76 -0.94 2.14
C ILE A 131 -0.16 -1.36 3.47
N PHE A 132 1.04 -1.91 3.41
CA PHE A 132 1.89 -2.25 4.54
C PHE A 132 3.30 -1.74 4.27
N TYR A 133 4.16 -1.69 5.29
CA TYR A 133 5.54 -1.27 5.09
C TYR A 133 6.53 -2.02 5.98
N TYR A 134 7.75 -2.17 5.46
CA TYR A 134 8.92 -2.55 6.22
C TYR A 134 9.78 -1.32 6.45
N THR A 135 10.19 -1.11 7.70
CA THR A 135 10.93 0.05 8.15
C THR A 135 12.30 -0.37 8.70
N PRO A 136 13.32 0.51 8.64
CA PRO A 136 14.61 0.21 9.22
C PRO A 136 14.48 0.14 10.74
N THR A 137 15.21 -0.77 11.39
CA THR A 137 15.27 -0.82 12.86
C THR A 137 16.43 0.01 13.37
N LYS A 138 16.49 0.21 14.69
CA LYS A 138 17.63 0.87 15.34
C LYS A 138 18.96 0.17 15.01
N GLU A 139 18.96 -1.16 14.96
CA GLU A 139 20.13 -1.97 14.67
C GLU A 139 20.55 -1.83 13.20
N SER A 140 19.63 -1.95 12.24
CA SER A 140 19.96 -1.80 10.82
C SER A 140 20.40 -0.36 10.53
N TRP A 141 19.76 0.63 11.17
CA TRP A 141 20.13 2.03 11.09
C TRP A 141 21.55 2.32 11.56
N ALA A 142 22.01 1.66 12.64
CA ALA A 142 23.39 1.78 13.11
C ALA A 142 24.42 1.30 12.08
N THR A 143 24.01 0.42 11.16
CA THR A 143 24.84 -0.09 10.06
C THR A 143 24.62 0.62 8.72
N GLY A 144 23.78 1.67 8.70
CA GLY A 144 23.58 2.53 7.53
C GLY A 144 22.30 2.29 6.74
N ASP A 145 21.45 1.33 7.15
CA ASP A 145 20.15 1.13 6.52
C ASP A 145 19.20 2.30 6.82
N ARG A 146 18.56 2.80 5.76
CA ARG A 146 17.61 3.92 5.81
C ARG A 146 16.36 3.62 4.98
N ALA A 147 16.26 2.41 4.43
CA ALA A 147 15.26 2.06 3.42
C ALA A 147 13.92 1.74 4.07
N VAL A 148 12.86 2.29 3.50
CA VAL A 148 11.48 1.89 3.77
C VAL A 148 10.94 1.26 2.50
N SER A 149 10.45 0.02 2.61
CA SER A 149 9.80 -0.69 1.51
C SER A 149 8.29 -0.67 1.73
N CYS A 150 7.59 -0.01 0.81
CA CYS A 150 6.14 0.11 0.79
C CYS A 150 5.55 -1.05 -0.02
N THR A 151 4.54 -1.71 0.50
CA THR A 151 4.04 -2.98 -0.05
C THR A 151 2.53 -2.97 -0.11
N TYR A 152 1.98 -3.71 -1.07
CA TYR A 152 0.60 -4.15 -1.03
C TYR A 152 0.57 -5.58 -0.52
N THR A 153 -0.02 -5.79 0.66
CA THR A 153 -0.05 -7.10 1.32
C THR A 153 -1.47 -7.47 1.72
N LYS A 154 -1.80 -8.75 1.59
CA LYS A 154 -3.07 -9.31 2.00
C LYS A 154 -3.02 -9.73 3.46
N GLU A 155 -3.99 -9.27 4.26
CA GLU A 155 -4.04 -9.63 5.69
C GLU A 155 -4.21 -11.14 5.92
N SER A 156 -4.96 -11.82 5.04
CA SER A 156 -5.20 -13.25 5.13
C SER A 156 -5.29 -13.94 3.77
N GLY A 157 -4.67 -15.11 3.66
CA GLY A 157 -4.58 -15.88 2.42
C GLY A 157 -3.62 -15.26 1.39
N THR A 158 -3.69 -15.74 0.16
CA THR A 158 -2.79 -15.34 -0.94
C THR A 158 -3.56 -14.85 -2.16
N TYR A 159 -2.84 -14.31 -3.13
CA TYR A 159 -3.28 -14.02 -4.50
C TYR A 159 -2.20 -14.43 -5.51
N THR A 160 -2.54 -14.39 -6.79
CA THR A 160 -1.63 -14.71 -7.91
C THR A 160 -1.74 -13.61 -8.97
N GLY A 161 -0.64 -13.33 -9.66
CA GLY A 161 -0.52 -12.24 -10.63
C GLY A 161 0.12 -10.99 -10.02
N GLU A 162 0.58 -10.09 -10.88
CA GLU A 162 1.08 -8.77 -10.47
C GLU A 162 -0.11 -7.85 -10.12
N LEU A 163 0.11 -6.86 -9.25
CA LEU A 163 -0.87 -5.83 -8.89
C LEU A 163 -0.81 -4.59 -9.80
N ASN A 164 0.21 -4.46 -10.64
CA ASN A 164 0.37 -3.36 -11.59
C ASN A 164 0.32 -3.74 -13.11
N PRO A 165 -0.25 -4.89 -13.54
CA PRO A 165 -0.09 -5.38 -14.90
C PRO A 165 -0.66 -4.39 -15.93
N ASP A 166 -1.62 -3.58 -15.53
CA ASP A 166 -2.37 -2.69 -16.40
C ASP A 166 -1.83 -1.25 -16.45
N VAL A 167 -0.90 -0.84 -15.57
CA VAL A 167 -0.42 0.56 -15.52
C VAL A 167 0.24 0.99 -16.83
N LYS A 168 0.99 0.08 -17.46
CA LYS A 168 1.61 0.31 -18.77
C LYS A 168 0.59 0.37 -19.92
N SER A 169 -0.65 -0.03 -19.66
CA SER A 169 -1.73 -0.13 -20.65
C SER A 169 -2.84 0.91 -20.47
N LEU A 170 -2.78 1.72 -19.40
CA LEU A 170 -3.77 2.77 -19.14
C LEU A 170 -3.79 3.79 -20.28
N LYS A 171 -5.00 4.09 -20.76
CA LYS A 171 -5.23 5.14 -21.75
C LYS A 171 -5.04 6.53 -21.11
N PRO A 172 -4.69 7.58 -21.89
CA PRO A 172 -4.50 8.92 -21.36
C PRO A 172 -5.68 9.46 -20.53
N GLU A 173 -6.92 9.17 -20.95
CA GLU A 173 -8.13 9.55 -20.22
C GLU A 173 -8.28 8.81 -18.88
N GLN A 174 -7.89 7.53 -18.83
CA GLN A 174 -7.91 6.72 -17.61
C GLN A 174 -6.87 7.23 -16.61
N THR A 175 -5.64 7.48 -17.06
CA THR A 175 -4.59 8.08 -16.23
C THR A 175 -5.03 9.45 -15.70
N THR A 176 -5.58 10.31 -16.56
CA THR A 176 -6.06 11.65 -16.17
C THR A 176 -7.17 11.56 -15.12
N TYR A 177 -8.11 10.63 -15.30
CA TYR A 177 -9.16 10.37 -14.33
C TYR A 177 -8.59 9.92 -12.98
N LEU A 178 -7.78 8.86 -12.98
CA LEU A 178 -7.22 8.25 -11.77
C LEU A 178 -6.32 9.22 -11.00
N THR A 179 -5.45 9.97 -11.69
CA THR A 179 -4.62 11.00 -11.04
C THR A 179 -5.46 12.04 -10.33
N GLY A 180 -6.54 12.51 -10.95
CA GLY A 180 -7.41 13.51 -10.34
C GLY A 180 -8.25 12.94 -9.18
N SER A 181 -8.83 11.75 -9.34
CA SER A 181 -9.63 11.13 -8.28
C SER A 181 -8.77 10.75 -7.07
N ASN A 182 -7.58 10.19 -7.29
CA ASN A 182 -6.66 9.84 -6.21
C ASN A 182 -6.17 11.09 -5.50
N GLY A 183 -5.91 12.20 -6.23
CA GLY A 183 -5.56 13.47 -5.60
C GLY A 183 -6.64 14.04 -4.68
N VAL A 184 -7.93 13.79 -4.95
CA VAL A 184 -9.04 14.15 -4.05
C VAL A 184 -9.04 13.29 -2.79
N TYR A 185 -8.84 11.98 -2.94
CA TYR A 185 -8.72 11.04 -1.84
C TYR A 185 -7.51 11.39 -0.94
N ASP A 186 -6.34 11.58 -1.54
CA ASP A 186 -5.10 11.96 -0.85
C ASP A 186 -5.28 13.28 -0.10
N ALA A 187 -5.92 14.28 -0.71
CA ALA A 187 -6.21 15.54 -0.03
C ALA A 187 -7.09 15.33 1.20
N LEU A 188 -8.13 14.49 1.12
CA LEU A 188 -9.02 14.21 2.25
C LEU A 188 -8.25 13.59 3.42
N TRP A 189 -7.47 12.54 3.18
CA TRP A 189 -6.81 11.77 4.23
C TRP A 189 -5.53 12.42 4.75
N ALA A 190 -4.69 12.97 3.86
CA ALA A 190 -3.43 13.59 4.27
C ALA A 190 -3.61 14.93 5.00
N THR A 191 -4.81 15.51 4.95
CA THR A 191 -5.14 16.75 5.68
C THR A 191 -6.22 16.54 6.74
N GLN A 192 -6.41 15.30 7.22
CA GLN A 192 -7.28 15.06 8.36
C GLN A 192 -6.87 15.91 9.58
N PRO A 193 -7.83 16.58 10.25
CA PRO A 193 -7.57 17.32 11.47
C PRO A 193 -7.06 16.42 12.61
N GLU A 194 -6.23 16.97 13.49
CA GLU A 194 -5.73 16.24 14.65
C GLU A 194 -6.79 16.03 15.75
N LYS A 195 -7.86 16.83 15.72
CA LYS A 195 -8.98 16.74 16.66
C LYS A 195 -10.19 16.12 16.00
N ASP A 196 -10.87 15.27 16.76
CA ASP A 196 -12.04 14.52 16.29
C ASP A 196 -13.31 15.38 16.18
N THR A 197 -13.28 16.65 16.61
CA THR A 197 -14.43 17.56 16.54
C THR A 197 -14.09 18.87 15.85
N VAL A 198 -15.05 19.41 15.10
CA VAL A 198 -14.90 20.70 14.40
C VAL A 198 -14.77 21.85 15.39
N GLU A 199 -15.41 21.76 16.55
CA GLU A 199 -15.35 22.77 17.61
C GLU A 199 -13.95 22.91 18.20
N ASP A 200 -13.24 21.78 18.34
CA ASP A 200 -11.90 21.75 18.92
C ASP A 200 -10.82 22.17 17.91
N ASP A 201 -11.06 22.03 16.59
CA ASP A 201 -10.10 22.40 15.53
C ASP A 201 -10.74 22.92 14.24
N LEU A 202 -11.64 23.90 14.33
CA LEU A 202 -12.25 24.52 13.15
C LEU A 202 -11.20 24.99 12.11
N PRO A 203 -10.05 25.56 12.48
CA PRO A 203 -8.99 25.89 11.52
C PRO A 203 -8.46 24.68 10.74
N GLY A 204 -8.21 23.55 11.38
CA GLY A 204 -7.77 22.31 10.72
C GLY A 204 -8.81 21.75 9.76
N TYR A 205 -10.07 21.66 10.20
CA TYR A 205 -11.18 21.24 9.34
C TYR A 205 -11.37 22.16 8.12
N LYS A 206 -11.21 23.48 8.30
CA LYS A 206 -11.23 24.44 7.18
C LYS A 206 -10.04 24.27 6.23
N ALA A 207 -8.86 23.94 6.76
CA ALA A 207 -7.68 23.67 5.96
C ALA A 207 -7.87 22.39 5.12
N GLN A 208 -8.40 21.32 5.71
CA GLN A 208 -8.78 20.10 4.98
C GLN A 208 -9.78 20.43 3.87
N ALA A 209 -10.83 21.18 4.20
CA ALA A 209 -11.86 21.53 3.23
C ALA A 209 -11.32 22.34 2.05
N LYS A 210 -10.35 23.22 2.31
CA LYS A 210 -9.65 23.94 1.26
C LYS A 210 -8.81 23.01 0.38
N ALA A 211 -8.06 22.08 0.98
CA ALA A 211 -7.22 21.15 0.25
C ALA A 211 -8.06 20.25 -0.69
N VAL A 212 -9.19 19.73 -0.20
CA VAL A 212 -10.12 18.91 -0.99
C VAL A 212 -10.76 19.74 -2.11
N ALA A 213 -11.14 21.01 -1.86
CA ALA A 213 -11.64 21.89 -2.90
C ALA A 213 -10.62 22.13 -4.03
N ASP A 214 -9.36 22.39 -3.69
CA ASP A 214 -8.28 22.62 -4.65
C ASP A 214 -7.96 21.33 -5.46
N ALA A 215 -8.04 20.16 -4.82
CA ALA A 215 -7.90 18.86 -5.47
C ALA A 215 -9.06 18.58 -6.44
N LEU A 216 -10.29 18.88 -6.05
CA LEU A 216 -11.47 18.78 -6.91
C LEU A 216 -11.36 19.69 -8.13
N ASP A 217 -10.84 20.90 -7.99
CA ASP A 217 -10.59 21.80 -9.12
C ASP A 217 -9.57 21.23 -10.10
N THR A 218 -8.53 20.60 -9.57
CA THR A 218 -7.52 19.91 -10.38
C THR A 218 -8.14 18.73 -11.13
N HIS A 219 -8.95 17.90 -10.45
CA HIS A 219 -9.65 16.79 -11.07
C HIS A 219 -10.63 17.27 -12.15
N LEU A 220 -11.46 18.28 -11.86
CA LEU A 220 -12.38 18.89 -12.81
C LEU A 220 -11.66 19.45 -14.04
N LYS A 221 -10.48 20.06 -13.87
CA LYS A 221 -9.65 20.53 -14.99
C LYS A 221 -9.20 19.37 -15.88
N GLY A 222 -8.79 18.24 -15.30
CA GLY A 222 -8.45 17.03 -16.05
C GLY A 222 -9.67 16.45 -16.78
N LEU A 223 -10.80 16.34 -16.09
CA LEU A 223 -12.03 15.81 -16.66
C LEU A 223 -12.53 16.61 -17.85
N LYS A 224 -12.27 17.92 -17.96
CA LYS A 224 -12.71 18.76 -19.11
C LYS A 224 -12.24 18.21 -20.46
N GLY A 225 -11.09 17.53 -20.52
CA GLY A 225 -10.55 16.95 -21.75
C GLY A 225 -11.06 15.55 -22.09
N ILE A 226 -11.97 15.00 -21.26
CA ILE A 226 -12.48 13.65 -21.41
C ILE A 226 -13.94 13.71 -21.88
N ASP A 227 -14.21 13.07 -23.01
CA ASP A 227 -15.56 12.91 -23.56
C ASP A 227 -16.30 11.77 -22.86
N GLY A 228 -17.63 11.83 -22.83
CA GLY A 228 -18.47 10.81 -22.19
C GLY A 228 -19.69 11.40 -21.51
N ALA A 229 -20.82 10.69 -21.58
CA ALA A 229 -22.07 11.14 -20.97
C ALA A 229 -22.01 11.01 -19.44
N GLU A 230 -21.45 9.91 -18.94
CA GLU A 230 -21.32 9.67 -17.49
C GLU A 230 -20.18 10.50 -16.91
N VAL A 231 -19.07 10.66 -17.62
CA VAL A 231 -18.00 11.61 -17.26
C VAL A 231 -18.52 13.05 -17.21
N GLY A 232 -19.38 13.44 -18.15
CA GLY A 232 -20.05 14.76 -18.15
C GLY A 232 -20.91 14.98 -16.90
N LYS A 233 -21.75 14.00 -16.55
CA LYS A 233 -22.57 14.04 -15.31
C LYS A 233 -21.70 14.12 -14.06
N LEU A 234 -20.62 13.35 -14.00
CA LEU A 234 -19.67 13.40 -12.89
C LEU A 234 -19.04 14.79 -12.76
N ARG A 235 -18.64 15.41 -13.87
CA ARG A 235 -18.09 16.78 -13.87
C ARG A 235 -19.08 17.79 -13.30
N ASP A 236 -20.35 17.72 -13.70
CA ASP A 236 -21.39 18.62 -13.17
C ASP A 236 -21.63 18.41 -11.67
N GLN A 237 -21.60 17.16 -11.22
CA GLN A 237 -21.76 16.79 -9.82
C GLN A 237 -20.57 17.26 -8.97
N LEU A 238 -19.33 16.97 -9.41
CA LEU A 238 -18.12 17.40 -8.73
C LEU A 238 -17.96 18.93 -8.72
N THR A 239 -18.49 19.64 -9.72
CA THR A 239 -18.53 21.11 -9.72
C THR A 239 -19.32 21.64 -8.52
N LYS A 240 -20.47 21.03 -8.22
CA LYS A 240 -21.28 21.38 -7.05
C LYS A 240 -20.58 20.98 -5.75
N THR A 241 -19.99 19.78 -5.72
CA THR A 241 -19.20 19.29 -4.58
C THR A 241 -18.05 20.25 -4.23
N ALA A 242 -17.29 20.70 -5.23
CA ALA A 242 -16.20 21.66 -5.03
C ALA A 242 -16.70 23.00 -4.47
N ALA A 243 -17.90 23.44 -4.84
CA ALA A 243 -18.51 24.63 -4.25
C ALA A 243 -18.86 24.44 -2.77
N SER A 244 -19.40 23.27 -2.40
CA SER A 244 -19.67 22.91 -0.99
C SER A 244 -18.39 22.84 -0.15
N TRP A 245 -17.32 22.22 -0.66
CA TRP A 245 -16.02 22.21 0.02
C TRP A 245 -15.44 23.60 0.22
N ARG A 246 -15.53 24.50 -0.78
CA ARG A 246 -15.15 25.92 -0.60
C ARG A 246 -16.02 26.64 0.42
N LYS A 247 -17.32 26.33 0.49
CA LYS A 247 -18.21 26.90 1.52
C LYS A 247 -17.77 26.45 2.91
N ALA A 248 -17.45 25.17 3.10
CA ALA A 248 -16.92 24.65 4.34
C ALA A 248 -15.59 25.32 4.71
N ALA A 249 -14.66 25.44 3.76
CA ALA A 249 -13.37 26.12 3.96
C ALA A 249 -13.51 27.59 4.39
N ASN A 250 -14.61 28.26 4.02
CA ASN A 250 -14.89 29.66 4.36
C ASN A 250 -15.94 29.82 5.46
N ALA A 251 -16.31 28.73 6.17
CA ALA A 251 -17.28 28.80 7.25
C ALA A 251 -16.84 29.76 8.37
N GLY A 252 -17.79 30.51 8.90
CA GLY A 252 -17.56 31.48 9.98
C GLY A 252 -17.46 30.84 11.36
N ASP A 253 -18.13 29.70 11.55
CA ASP A 253 -18.26 28.93 12.78
C ASP A 253 -18.46 27.43 12.47
N ALA A 254 -18.51 26.60 13.51
CA ALA A 254 -18.67 25.16 13.40
C ALA A 254 -20.03 24.77 12.78
N ASP A 255 -21.12 25.45 13.14
CA ASP A 255 -22.46 25.19 12.59
C ASP A 255 -22.49 25.40 11.07
N ALA A 256 -21.95 26.52 10.60
CA ALA A 256 -21.83 26.81 9.17
C ALA A 256 -20.91 25.81 8.46
N PHE A 257 -19.88 25.30 9.16
CA PHE A 257 -18.99 24.27 8.64
C PHE A 257 -19.75 22.96 8.44
N TYR A 258 -20.41 22.42 9.46
CA TYR A 258 -21.15 21.16 9.38
C TYR A 258 -22.20 21.16 8.26
N ILE A 259 -22.96 22.26 8.13
CA ILE A 259 -23.97 22.41 7.06
C ILE A 259 -23.34 22.30 5.67
N ALA A 260 -22.16 22.90 5.48
CA ALA A 260 -21.46 22.84 4.20
C ALA A 260 -20.76 21.49 3.98
N TYR A 261 -20.17 20.93 5.04
CA TYR A 261 -19.39 19.70 5.03
C TYR A 261 -20.24 18.49 4.68
N ASP A 262 -21.45 18.36 5.21
CA ASP A 262 -22.36 17.23 4.92
C ASP A 262 -22.57 17.05 3.40
N SER A 263 -22.95 18.14 2.72
CA SER A 263 -23.12 18.15 1.26
C SER A 263 -21.81 17.95 0.50
N ALA A 264 -20.68 18.40 1.07
CA ALA A 264 -19.36 18.28 0.47
C ALA A 264 -18.84 16.83 0.53
N PHE A 265 -18.96 16.19 1.69
CA PHE A 265 -18.54 14.83 1.98
C PHE A 265 -19.39 13.80 1.23
N THR A 266 -20.72 13.96 1.25
CA THR A 266 -21.65 13.17 0.41
C THR A 266 -21.37 13.38 -1.09
N GLY A 267 -20.81 14.52 -1.46
CA GLY A 267 -20.44 14.85 -2.83
C GLY A 267 -19.20 14.12 -3.35
N ILE A 268 -18.38 13.52 -2.48
CA ILE A 268 -17.20 12.73 -2.87
C ILE A 268 -17.40 11.22 -2.64
N ASP A 269 -18.63 10.79 -2.34
CA ASP A 269 -19.00 9.38 -2.22
C ASP A 269 -18.51 8.58 -3.45
N PRO A 270 -17.68 7.52 -3.23
CA PRO A 270 -17.11 6.73 -4.30
C PRO A 270 -18.17 6.10 -5.21
N GLY A 271 -19.33 5.74 -4.69
CA GLY A 271 -20.46 5.18 -5.45
C GLY A 271 -20.95 6.09 -6.58
N LYS A 272 -20.78 7.41 -6.43
CA LYS A 272 -21.16 8.40 -7.46
C LYS A 272 -20.25 8.40 -8.67
N THR A 273 -19.07 7.78 -8.56
CA THR A 273 -18.07 7.72 -9.62
C THR A 273 -18.18 6.47 -10.51
N VAL A 274 -18.89 5.43 -10.04
CA VAL A 274 -18.97 4.10 -10.68
C VAL A 274 -19.39 4.17 -12.15
N ALA A 275 -20.36 5.02 -12.50
CA ALA A 275 -20.85 5.16 -13.87
C ALA A 275 -19.77 5.71 -14.82
N ALA A 276 -19.04 6.75 -14.39
CA ALA A 276 -17.95 7.32 -15.16
C ALA A 276 -16.75 6.35 -15.26
N ARG A 277 -16.42 5.65 -14.17
CA ARG A 277 -15.39 4.59 -14.17
C ARG A 277 -15.72 3.49 -15.17
N LYS A 278 -16.99 3.05 -15.20
CA LYS A 278 -17.48 2.07 -16.19
C LYS A 278 -17.35 2.58 -17.63
N GLU A 279 -17.73 3.83 -17.89
CA GLU A 279 -17.58 4.47 -19.21
C GLU A 279 -16.11 4.53 -19.65
N LEU A 280 -15.19 4.76 -18.70
CA LEU A 280 -13.74 4.78 -18.93
C LEU A 280 -13.09 3.39 -18.96
N GLY A 281 -13.83 2.32 -18.69
CA GLY A 281 -13.29 0.96 -18.61
C GLY A 281 -12.33 0.74 -17.44
N LEU A 282 -12.53 1.44 -16.32
CA LEU A 282 -11.81 1.26 -15.05
C LEU A 282 -12.54 0.27 -14.14
N ALA A 283 -11.89 -0.19 -13.07
CA ALA A 283 -12.54 -1.05 -12.08
C ALA A 283 -13.76 -0.34 -11.45
N THR A 284 -14.86 -1.05 -11.27
CA THR A 284 -16.15 -0.47 -10.83
C THR A 284 -16.61 -0.91 -9.45
N THR A 285 -15.90 -1.85 -8.83
CA THR A 285 -16.21 -2.33 -7.49
C THR A 285 -15.64 -1.36 -6.48
N VAL A 286 -16.51 -0.70 -5.72
CA VAL A 286 -16.08 0.16 -4.61
C VAL A 286 -15.38 -0.72 -3.56
N PRO A 287 -14.16 -0.37 -3.12
CA PRO A 287 -13.50 -1.06 -2.01
C PRO A 287 -14.38 -1.12 -0.76
N ALA A 288 -14.26 -2.18 0.03
CA ALA A 288 -15.14 -2.37 1.19
C ALA A 288 -14.94 -1.28 2.25
N ASP A 289 -13.69 -0.90 2.52
CA ASP A 289 -13.34 0.11 3.52
C ASP A 289 -13.87 1.49 3.09
N ASP A 290 -13.76 1.82 1.80
CA ASP A 290 -14.40 3.00 1.21
C ASP A 290 -15.93 2.93 1.33
N ALA A 291 -16.55 1.78 1.09
CA ALA A 291 -18.00 1.66 1.21
C ALA A 291 -18.48 1.86 2.67
N GLU A 292 -17.71 1.43 3.66
CA GLU A 292 -18.04 1.59 5.08
C GLU A 292 -18.02 3.06 5.52
N VAL A 293 -17.02 3.83 5.09
CA VAL A 293 -16.88 5.26 5.43
C VAL A 293 -18.08 6.09 4.96
N TRP A 294 -18.72 5.73 3.85
CA TRP A 294 -19.89 6.43 3.29
C TRP A 294 -21.24 5.74 3.52
N ALA A 295 -21.28 4.63 4.26
CA ALA A 295 -22.53 3.92 4.62
C ALA A 295 -23.25 4.51 5.85
N GLY A 296 -22.64 5.52 6.51
CA GLY A 296 -23.15 6.20 7.70
C GLY A 296 -24.15 7.32 7.41
#